data_AF-A0A075GKV9-F1
#
_entry.id   AF-A0A075GKV9-F1
#
_cell.length_a   1.000
_cell.length_b   1.000
_cell.length_c   1.000
_cell.angle_alpha   90.00
_cell.angle_beta   90.00
_cell.angle_gamma   90.00
#
_symmetry.space_group_name_H-M   'P 1'
#
loop_
_entity.id
_entity.type
_entity.pdbx_description
1 polymer ?
#
loop_
_entity_poly.entity_id
_entity_poly.type
_entity_poly.pdbx_seq_one_letter_code
_entity_poly.pdbx_strand_id
1 'polypeptide(L)'
;MFEKLGNAFSKAAKSFSEKDLNEKDIEDVLSELEISLLESDVATEVIDSIKSDLGEKLVGSRVNKKEIEDFVQKSLIKNISNMFDEAGSVDILSGIKAKTDPQDPYLILFVGINGTGKTTTVAKMANLLQKNKISVVVAAADTFRAGAIEQLREHINNLNLKLIAQNYGSDPAAVAHDALLYAKSHKVDCVLIDSAGRMQTNKNLMEQIEKITKVVNPDLKIFVGDSLAGNDTVSQAREFHEHTTFDGAILTKSDADARGGAALSIVAVTKKPVICVGTGQGYDDLELFSKEAFLERVFGKPEPTPEPEPTPEPTPEPEPTPEPEPTPEPEPTPEPEPTPEPVAEPVAEPVAEPETVPGPVIAKTYETETKPTEKIPDFFLEKEKELRSQSQPESVVAKTYETETKPTEKIPDFFLEKEKELHPQAEPEPTPEPTPEPEPTPEPTPEPEPTPEPVAEPVAEPETAAEPEIKESSSDPFEGIKTEDIEDFAELFDTPPPSSDKEAFEMAKKIRKWVADGRPK
;
A
#
# COMPACT_ATOMS: atom_id res chain seq x y z
N MET A 1 -15.05 16.01 -9.09
CA MET A 1 -13.71 15.52 -8.66
C MET A 1 -12.65 16.26 -9.47
N PHE A 2 -11.61 16.81 -8.84
CA PHE A 2 -10.43 17.48 -9.47
C PHE A 2 -10.63 18.87 -10.13
N GLU A 3 -11.78 19.52 -10.00
CA GLU A 3 -12.07 20.77 -10.72
C GLU A 3 -11.14 21.94 -10.31
N LYS A 4 -10.83 22.09 -9.03
CA LYS A 4 -9.93 23.17 -8.57
C LYS A 4 -8.52 23.01 -9.10
N LEU A 5 -8.00 21.78 -9.07
CA LEU A 5 -6.68 21.46 -9.62
C LEU A 5 -6.63 21.75 -11.13
N GLY A 6 -7.66 21.34 -11.88
CA GLY A 6 -7.75 21.65 -13.31
C GLY A 6 -7.83 23.15 -13.61
N ASN A 7 -8.61 23.89 -12.82
CA ASN A 7 -8.72 25.34 -12.93
C ASN A 7 -7.38 26.05 -12.63
N ALA A 8 -6.62 25.57 -11.63
CA ALA A 8 -5.30 26.10 -11.31
C ALA A 8 -4.33 25.98 -12.50
N PHE A 9 -4.25 24.80 -13.11
CA PHE A 9 -3.40 24.58 -14.28
C PHE A 9 -3.87 25.36 -15.51
N SER A 10 -5.18 25.38 -15.79
CA SER A 10 -5.72 26.14 -16.92
C SER A 10 -5.47 27.64 -16.77
N LYS A 11 -5.64 28.18 -15.56
CA LYS A 11 -5.37 29.59 -15.27
C LYS A 11 -3.90 29.92 -15.50
N ALA A 12 -2.99 29.09 -15.01
CA ALA A 12 -1.55 29.30 -15.22
C ALA A 12 -1.19 29.28 -16.72
N ALA A 13 -1.67 28.29 -17.47
CA ALA A 13 -1.42 28.19 -18.91
C ALA A 13 -1.90 29.44 -19.68
N LYS A 14 -3.08 29.98 -19.33
CA LYS A 14 -3.59 31.25 -19.88
C LYS A 14 -2.75 32.45 -19.47
N SER A 15 -2.39 32.57 -18.20
CA SER A 15 -1.56 33.68 -17.69
C SER A 15 -0.20 33.74 -18.40
N PHE A 16 0.41 32.60 -18.73
CA PHE A 16 1.65 32.57 -19.52
C PHE A 16 1.48 33.05 -20.96
N SER A 17 0.30 32.88 -21.56
CA SER A 17 0.02 33.36 -22.93
C SER A 17 -0.19 34.88 -23.00
N GLU A 18 -0.70 35.48 -21.92
CA GLU A 18 -1.04 36.91 -21.85
C GLU A 18 0.15 37.80 -21.45
N LYS A 19 1.09 37.27 -20.66
CA LYS A 19 2.27 38.00 -20.18
C LYS A 19 3.49 37.84 -21.11
N ASP A 20 4.49 38.68 -20.92
CA ASP A 20 5.78 38.52 -21.61
C ASP A 20 6.61 37.43 -20.92
N LEU A 21 7.35 36.61 -21.67
CA LEU A 21 8.18 35.53 -21.12
C LEU A 21 9.55 36.05 -20.63
N ASN A 22 9.54 37.12 -19.84
CA ASN A 22 10.72 37.54 -19.09
C ASN A 22 10.75 36.88 -17.70
N GLU A 23 11.93 36.82 -17.07
CA GLU A 23 12.12 36.13 -15.79
C GLU A 23 11.14 36.59 -14.70
N LYS A 24 10.86 37.90 -14.63
CA LYS A 24 9.98 38.47 -13.63
C LYS A 24 8.53 38.05 -13.83
N ASP A 25 8.02 38.18 -15.05
CA ASP A 25 6.64 37.82 -15.38
C ASP A 25 6.39 36.31 -15.23
N ILE A 26 7.39 35.48 -15.57
CA ILE A 26 7.35 34.03 -15.34
C ILE A 26 7.23 33.75 -13.83
N GLU A 27 8.08 34.35 -12.99
CA GLU A 27 8.04 34.16 -11.54
C GLU A 27 6.71 34.58 -10.93
N ASP A 28 6.12 35.69 -11.41
CA ASP A 28 4.81 36.16 -10.96
C ASP A 28 3.71 35.14 -11.28
N VAL A 29 3.75 34.49 -12.45
CA VAL A 29 2.77 33.44 -12.82
C VAL A 29 3.02 32.15 -12.04
N LEU A 30 4.28 31.76 -11.84
CA LEU A 30 4.62 30.58 -11.04
C LEU A 30 4.22 30.73 -9.57
N SER A 31 4.33 31.93 -9.01
CA SER A 31 3.85 32.26 -7.66
C SER A 31 2.32 32.20 -7.56
N GLU A 32 1.60 32.63 -8.59
CA GLU A 32 0.14 32.50 -8.65
C GLU A 32 -0.32 31.04 -8.79
N LEU A 33 0.41 30.25 -9.59
CA LEU A 33 0.20 28.82 -9.71
C LEU A 33 0.42 28.12 -8.36
N GLU A 34 1.50 28.46 -7.64
CA GLU A 34 1.80 27.93 -6.31
C GLU A 34 0.62 28.11 -5.34
N ILE A 35 0.10 29.33 -5.22
CA ILE A 35 -1.05 29.63 -4.36
C ILE A 35 -2.25 28.77 -4.76
N SER A 36 -2.53 28.67 -6.06
CA SER A 36 -3.67 27.89 -6.58
C SER A 36 -3.53 26.39 -6.33
N LEU A 37 -2.30 25.86 -6.36
CA LEU A 37 -2.02 24.46 -6.06
C LEU A 37 -2.06 24.17 -4.55
N LEU A 38 -1.60 25.09 -3.70
CA LEU A 38 -1.76 25.00 -2.25
C LEU A 38 -3.25 24.95 -1.86
N GLU A 39 -4.08 25.79 -2.47
CA GLU A 39 -5.55 25.79 -2.27
C GLU A 39 -6.23 24.49 -2.76
N SER A 40 -5.54 23.72 -3.59
CA SER A 40 -5.99 22.43 -4.12
C SER A 40 -5.43 21.23 -3.34
N ASP A 41 -4.83 21.47 -2.16
CA ASP A 41 -4.14 20.48 -1.32
C ASP A 41 -3.04 19.71 -2.06
N VAL A 42 -2.29 20.40 -2.92
CA VAL A 42 -1.07 19.84 -3.49
C VAL A 42 0.07 20.10 -2.51
N ALA A 43 0.86 19.06 -2.22
CA ALA A 43 2.00 19.15 -1.31
C ALA A 43 3.09 20.08 -1.88
N THR A 44 3.74 20.84 -1.00
CA THR A 44 4.72 21.86 -1.38
C THR A 44 5.84 21.30 -2.25
N GLU A 45 6.34 20.10 -1.96
CA GLU A 45 7.42 19.48 -2.75
C GLU A 45 6.99 19.17 -4.19
N VAL A 46 5.70 18.89 -4.40
CA VAL A 46 5.13 18.69 -5.74
C VAL A 46 5.03 20.01 -6.46
N ILE A 47 4.59 21.06 -5.76
CA ILE A 47 4.50 22.41 -6.30
C ILE A 47 5.89 22.90 -6.72
N ASP A 48 6.89 22.75 -5.87
CA ASP A 48 8.27 23.12 -6.15
C ASP A 48 8.83 22.38 -7.36
N SER A 49 8.54 21.07 -7.46
CA SER A 49 8.92 20.26 -8.62
C SER A 49 8.27 20.77 -9.91
N ILE A 50 6.98 21.10 -9.88
CA ILE A 50 6.25 21.65 -11.04
C ILE A 50 6.80 23.02 -11.42
N LYS A 51 7.04 23.91 -10.45
CA LYS A 51 7.60 25.26 -10.68
C LYS A 51 8.98 25.18 -11.30
N SER A 52 9.87 24.35 -10.77
CA SER A 52 11.22 24.19 -11.28
C SER A 52 11.22 23.68 -12.73
N ASP A 53 10.45 22.63 -13.01
CA ASP A 53 10.36 22.03 -14.35
C ASP A 53 9.77 23.01 -15.39
N LEU A 54 8.74 23.77 -15.01
CA LEU A 54 8.19 24.81 -15.88
C LEU A 54 9.14 26.00 -16.06
N GLY A 55 9.76 26.48 -14.99
CA GLY A 55 10.71 27.59 -15.02
C GLY A 55 11.87 27.31 -15.97
N GLU A 56 12.50 26.14 -15.85
CA GLU A 56 13.59 25.70 -16.74
C GLU A 56 13.17 25.61 -18.20
N LYS A 57 11.93 25.16 -18.49
CA LYS A 57 11.42 25.03 -19.86
C LYS A 57 11.01 26.36 -20.48
N LEU A 58 10.58 27.33 -19.68
CA LEU A 58 10.05 28.61 -20.15
C LEU A 58 11.13 29.68 -20.24
N VAL A 59 12.08 29.73 -19.30
CA VAL A 59 13.16 30.72 -19.28
C VAL A 59 14.04 30.56 -20.53
N GLY A 60 14.12 31.60 -21.35
CA GLY A 60 14.91 31.61 -22.59
C GLY A 60 14.29 30.85 -23.77
N SER A 61 13.08 30.29 -23.60
CA SER A 61 12.36 29.63 -24.69
C SER A 61 11.81 30.65 -25.70
N ARG A 62 11.90 30.30 -27.00
CA ARG A 62 11.31 31.10 -28.10
C ARG A 62 9.99 30.48 -28.55
N VAL A 63 9.06 30.27 -27.63
CA VAL A 63 7.73 29.76 -27.98
C VAL A 63 6.89 30.90 -28.53
N ASN A 64 6.15 30.64 -29.62
CA ASN A 64 5.23 31.62 -30.18
C ASN A 64 4.11 31.90 -29.17
N LYS A 65 3.72 33.17 -28.96
CA LYS A 65 2.65 33.54 -28.00
C LYS A 65 1.36 32.73 -28.19
N LYS A 66 1.04 32.34 -29.42
CA LYS A 66 -0.15 31.52 -29.75
C LYS A 66 -0.04 30.05 -29.35
N GLU A 67 1.16 29.56 -29.09
CA GLU A 67 1.47 28.15 -28.78
C GLU A 67 1.89 27.96 -27.31
N ILE A 68 2.09 29.04 -26.55
CA ILE A 68 2.54 28.98 -25.15
C ILE A 68 1.54 28.21 -24.28
N GLU A 69 0.24 28.48 -24.42
CA GLU A 69 -0.79 27.83 -23.59
C GLU A 69 -0.73 26.30 -23.76
N ASP A 70 -0.72 25.83 -25.01
CA ASP A 70 -0.61 24.41 -25.37
C ASP A 70 0.74 23.81 -24.91
N PHE A 71 1.84 24.56 -25.06
CA PHE A 71 3.16 24.13 -24.58
C PHE A 71 3.20 23.94 -23.05
N VAL A 72 2.65 24.89 -22.29
CA VAL A 72 2.58 24.81 -20.82
C VAL A 72 1.68 23.64 -20.41
N GLN A 73 0.51 23.49 -21.03
CA GLN A 73 -0.42 22.41 -20.73
C GLN A 73 0.21 21.03 -21.02
N LYS A 74 0.85 20.85 -22.18
CA LYS A 74 1.57 19.61 -22.52
C LYS A 74 2.73 19.33 -21.56
N SER A 75 3.44 20.38 -21.14
CA SER A 75 4.55 20.25 -20.18
C SER A 75 4.04 19.78 -18.81
N LEU A 76 2.94 20.35 -18.32
CA LEU A 76 2.28 19.95 -17.08
C LEU A 76 1.75 18.51 -17.14
N ILE A 77 1.03 18.16 -18.22
CA ILE A 77 0.52 16.79 -18.43
C ILE A 77 1.68 15.79 -18.42
N LYS A 78 2.77 16.09 -19.14
CA LYS A 78 3.95 15.22 -19.20
C LYS A 78 4.61 15.06 -17.84
N ASN A 79 4.79 16.17 -17.10
CA ASN A 79 5.37 16.16 -15.77
C ASN A 79 4.56 15.27 -14.80
N ILE A 80 3.25 15.49 -14.75
CA ILE A 80 2.36 14.73 -13.88
C ILE A 80 2.26 13.26 -14.32
N SER A 81 2.16 13.00 -15.62
CA SER A 81 2.17 11.62 -16.15
C SER A 81 3.42 10.87 -15.72
N ASN A 82 4.59 11.50 -15.84
CA ASN A 82 5.85 10.90 -15.41
C ASN A 82 5.85 10.58 -13.91
N MET A 83 5.27 11.43 -13.05
CA MET A 83 5.14 11.13 -11.62
C MET A 83 4.32 9.85 -11.37
N PHE A 84 3.23 9.65 -12.11
CA PHE A 84 2.44 8.42 -12.02
C PHE A 84 3.19 7.21 -12.61
N ASP A 85 3.93 7.39 -13.69
CA ASP A 85 4.72 6.32 -14.32
C ASP A 85 5.86 5.84 -13.41
N GLU A 86 6.55 6.76 -12.75
CA GLU A 86 7.59 6.45 -11.76
C GLU A 86 7.06 5.66 -10.56
N ALA A 87 5.81 5.92 -10.16
CA ALA A 87 5.17 5.20 -9.07
C ALA A 87 4.85 3.74 -9.43
N GLY A 88 4.80 3.42 -10.72
CA GLY A 88 4.43 2.12 -11.25
C GLY A 88 2.93 1.85 -11.14
N SER A 89 2.57 0.58 -11.14
CA SER A 89 1.17 0.13 -11.10
C SER A 89 1.04 -1.15 -10.29
N VAL A 90 -0.08 -1.29 -9.59
CA VAL A 90 -0.44 -2.53 -8.88
C VAL A 90 -1.73 -3.06 -9.48
N ASP A 91 -1.67 -4.27 -10.05
CA ASP A 91 -2.86 -5.01 -10.48
C ASP A 91 -3.15 -6.13 -9.47
N ILE A 92 -4.12 -5.86 -8.60
CA ILE A 92 -4.54 -6.79 -7.54
C ILE A 92 -5.06 -8.11 -8.13
N LEU A 93 -5.85 -8.05 -9.21
CA LEU A 93 -6.47 -9.25 -9.78
C LEU A 93 -5.42 -10.16 -10.42
N SER A 94 -4.45 -9.58 -11.13
CA SER A 94 -3.34 -10.32 -11.70
C SER A 94 -2.40 -10.86 -10.61
N GLY A 95 -2.14 -10.09 -9.56
CA GLY A 95 -1.36 -10.52 -8.40
C GLY A 95 -1.95 -11.76 -7.71
N ILE A 96 -3.27 -11.75 -7.48
CA ILE A 96 -3.99 -12.91 -6.90
C ILE A 96 -3.91 -14.12 -7.85
N LYS A 97 -4.17 -13.93 -9.15
CA LYS A 97 -4.15 -15.03 -10.13
C LYS A 97 -2.77 -15.64 -10.36
N ALA A 98 -1.70 -14.92 -10.05
CA ALA A 98 -0.34 -15.43 -10.12
C ALA A 98 -0.04 -16.47 -9.02
N LYS A 99 -0.79 -16.45 -7.91
CA LYS A 99 -0.72 -17.46 -6.85
C LYS A 99 -1.47 -18.72 -7.29
N THR A 100 -0.73 -19.68 -7.83
CA THR A 100 -1.30 -20.94 -8.35
C THR A 100 -1.31 -22.08 -7.33
N ASP A 101 -0.52 -21.98 -6.27
CA ASP A 101 -0.52 -22.95 -5.17
C ASP A 101 -1.66 -22.62 -4.19
N PRO A 102 -2.65 -23.52 -4.01
CA PRO A 102 -3.73 -23.31 -3.03
C PRO A 102 -3.25 -23.22 -1.57
N GLN A 103 -1.99 -23.55 -1.28
CA GLN A 103 -1.35 -23.37 0.03
C GLN A 103 -0.65 -22.01 0.19
N ASP A 104 -0.67 -21.17 -0.84
CA ASP A 104 -0.11 -19.83 -0.88
C ASP A 104 -1.19 -18.82 -1.31
N PRO A 105 -2.21 -18.55 -0.47
CA PRO A 105 -3.21 -17.54 -0.78
C PRO A 105 -2.57 -16.15 -0.88
N TYR A 106 -3.21 -15.22 -1.60
CA TYR A 106 -2.74 -13.84 -1.71
C TYR A 106 -3.20 -13.01 -0.50
N LEU A 107 -2.28 -12.37 0.23
CA LEU A 107 -2.60 -11.61 1.44
C LEU A 107 -2.53 -10.10 1.18
N ILE A 108 -3.63 -9.39 1.51
CA ILE A 108 -3.72 -7.94 1.40
C ILE A 108 -3.93 -7.34 2.79
N LEU A 109 -2.97 -6.54 3.24
CA LEU A 109 -3.03 -5.80 4.51
C LEU A 109 -3.45 -4.35 4.26
N PHE A 110 -4.56 -3.93 4.87
CA PHE A 110 -5.04 -2.56 4.79
C PHE A 110 -4.59 -1.78 6.03
N VAL A 111 -3.94 -0.64 5.80
CA VAL A 111 -3.41 0.25 6.85
C VAL A 111 -3.93 1.68 6.67
N GLY A 112 -3.76 2.52 7.68
CA GLY A 112 -4.11 3.94 7.66
C GLY A 112 -4.70 4.38 9.00
N ILE A 113 -5.15 5.62 9.13
CA ILE A 113 -5.71 6.12 10.40
C ILE A 113 -7.20 5.80 10.57
N ASN A 114 -7.77 6.24 11.70
CA ASN A 114 -9.21 6.16 11.94
C ASN A 114 -10.00 7.11 11.05
N GLY A 115 -11.23 6.74 10.71
CA GLY A 115 -12.15 7.62 9.98
C GLY A 115 -11.86 7.76 8.48
N THR A 116 -10.79 7.15 7.95
CA THR A 116 -10.46 7.13 6.51
C THR A 116 -11.27 6.14 5.70
N GLY A 117 -12.16 5.36 6.32
CA GLY A 117 -13.00 4.39 5.62
C GLY A 117 -12.36 3.03 5.34
N LYS A 118 -11.35 2.62 6.12
CA LYS A 118 -10.63 1.33 5.99
C LYS A 118 -11.55 0.11 5.97
N THR A 119 -12.34 -0.09 7.02
CA THR A 119 -13.27 -1.23 7.18
C THR A 119 -14.27 -1.31 6.02
N THR A 120 -14.83 -0.18 5.61
CA THR A 120 -15.72 -0.10 4.44
C THR A 120 -14.97 -0.39 3.13
N THR A 121 -13.72 0.04 3.01
CA THR A 121 -12.86 -0.24 1.83
C THR A 121 -12.53 -1.73 1.74
N VAL A 122 -12.26 -2.40 2.86
CA VAL A 122 -12.07 -3.86 2.92
C VAL A 122 -13.32 -4.58 2.41
N ALA A 123 -14.51 -4.16 2.85
CA ALA A 123 -15.77 -4.74 2.36
C ALA A 123 -15.99 -4.49 0.86
N LYS A 124 -15.73 -3.28 0.37
CA LYS A 124 -15.81 -2.96 -1.06
C LYS A 124 -14.82 -3.77 -1.90
N MET A 125 -13.59 -3.93 -1.42
CA MET A 125 -12.59 -4.78 -2.07
C MET A 125 -13.06 -6.24 -2.09
N ALA A 126 -13.61 -6.75 -0.99
CA ALA A 126 -14.15 -8.10 -0.93
C ALA A 126 -15.26 -8.32 -1.97
N ASN A 127 -16.18 -7.35 -2.11
CA ASN A 127 -17.22 -7.36 -3.15
C ASN A 127 -16.63 -7.32 -4.57
N LEU A 128 -15.65 -6.45 -4.83
CA LEU A 128 -14.95 -6.36 -6.12
C LEU A 128 -14.29 -7.70 -6.49
N LEU A 129 -13.59 -8.33 -5.55
CA LEU A 129 -12.95 -9.63 -5.75
C LEU A 129 -13.99 -10.75 -5.98
N GLN A 130 -15.08 -10.78 -5.21
CA GLN A 130 -16.16 -11.74 -5.39
C GLN A 130 -16.80 -11.63 -6.78
N LYS A 131 -17.06 -10.40 -7.27
CA LYS A 131 -17.56 -10.17 -8.64
C LYS A 131 -16.60 -10.67 -9.72
N ASN A 132 -15.30 -10.68 -9.42
CA ASN A 132 -14.26 -11.25 -10.27
C ASN A 132 -14.03 -12.76 -10.05
N LYS A 133 -14.94 -13.43 -9.32
CA LYS A 133 -14.90 -14.88 -9.00
C LYS A 133 -13.68 -15.31 -8.20
N ILE A 134 -13.13 -14.40 -7.39
CA ILE A 134 -12.05 -14.68 -6.45
C ILE A 134 -12.69 -14.98 -5.09
N SER A 135 -12.32 -16.10 -4.48
CA SER A 135 -12.76 -16.46 -3.15
C SER A 135 -11.99 -15.67 -2.08
N VAL A 136 -12.70 -15.18 -1.07
CA VAL A 136 -12.16 -14.24 -0.08
C VAL A 136 -12.51 -14.67 1.34
N VAL A 137 -11.54 -14.57 2.25
CA VAL A 137 -11.75 -14.56 3.70
C VAL A 137 -11.22 -13.24 4.27
N VAL A 138 -11.87 -12.73 5.31
CA VAL A 138 -11.52 -11.45 5.91
C VAL A 138 -11.09 -11.62 7.37
N ALA A 139 -10.04 -10.93 7.78
CA ALA A 139 -9.52 -10.90 9.14
C ALA A 139 -9.82 -9.55 9.82
N ALA A 140 -10.51 -9.59 10.97
CA ALA A 140 -10.76 -8.43 11.81
C ALA A 140 -9.57 -8.16 12.74
N ALA A 141 -8.49 -7.59 12.21
CA ALA A 141 -7.28 -7.31 12.96
C ALA A 141 -7.31 -5.97 13.74
N ASP A 142 -8.37 -5.15 13.61
CA ASP A 142 -8.69 -4.08 14.57
C ASP A 142 -9.29 -4.66 15.86
N THR A 143 -8.46 -5.31 16.67
CA THR A 143 -8.91 -6.07 17.86
C THR A 143 -9.28 -5.20 19.06
N PHE A 144 -8.97 -3.89 19.01
CA PHE A 144 -9.18 -2.94 20.10
C PHE A 144 -10.43 -2.09 19.94
N ARG A 145 -11.13 -2.16 18.81
CA ARG A 145 -12.35 -1.38 18.58
C ARG A 145 -13.50 -2.34 18.34
N ALA A 146 -14.23 -2.67 19.41
CA ALA A 146 -15.35 -3.62 19.36
C ALA A 146 -16.38 -3.24 18.27
N GLY A 147 -16.68 -1.94 18.14
CA GLY A 147 -17.56 -1.42 17.09
C GLY A 147 -17.01 -1.60 15.67
N ALA A 148 -15.69 -1.55 15.47
CA ALA A 148 -15.09 -1.81 14.16
C ALA A 148 -15.19 -3.29 13.77
N ILE A 149 -14.99 -4.20 14.73
CA ILE A 149 -15.17 -5.65 14.53
C ILE A 149 -16.64 -5.95 14.16
N GLU A 150 -17.60 -5.35 14.88
CA GLU A 150 -19.02 -5.57 14.60
C GLU A 150 -19.44 -4.98 13.25
N GLN A 151 -18.96 -3.77 12.93
CA GLN A 151 -19.18 -3.15 11.62
C GLN A 151 -18.64 -4.02 10.49
N LEU A 152 -17.41 -4.53 10.63
CA LEU A 152 -16.83 -5.43 9.64
C LEU A 152 -17.64 -6.72 9.54
N ARG A 153 -18.06 -7.29 10.66
CA ARG A 153 -18.92 -8.49 10.72
C ARG A 153 -20.22 -8.30 9.97
N GLU A 154 -20.90 -7.16 10.14
CA GLU A 154 -22.11 -6.85 9.41
C GLU A 154 -21.86 -6.80 7.89
N HIS A 155 -20.83 -6.10 7.44
CA HIS A 155 -20.46 -6.06 6.02
C HIS A 155 -20.15 -7.44 5.45
N ILE A 156 -19.35 -8.24 6.15
CA ILE A 156 -18.93 -9.56 5.69
C ILE A 156 -20.09 -10.56 5.68
N ASN A 157 -21.01 -10.47 6.65
CA ASN A 157 -22.26 -11.23 6.64
C ASN A 157 -23.15 -10.85 5.46
N ASN A 158 -23.31 -9.55 5.18
CA ASN A 158 -24.08 -9.06 4.04
C ASN A 158 -23.51 -9.54 2.69
N LEU A 159 -22.19 -9.74 2.60
CA LEU A 159 -21.52 -10.29 1.41
C LEU A 159 -21.49 -11.83 1.39
N ASN A 160 -22.04 -12.50 2.42
CA ASN A 160 -21.98 -13.95 2.63
C ASN A 160 -20.55 -14.53 2.60
N LEU A 161 -19.61 -13.79 3.19
CA LEU A 161 -18.20 -14.16 3.25
C LEU A 161 -17.80 -14.64 4.65
N LYS A 162 -16.65 -15.30 4.77
CA LYS A 162 -16.12 -15.73 6.07
C LYS A 162 -15.35 -14.60 6.74
N LEU A 163 -15.76 -14.26 7.97
CA LEU A 163 -14.96 -13.44 8.89
C LEU A 163 -14.17 -14.33 9.85
N ILE A 164 -12.90 -13.97 10.05
CA ILE A 164 -12.03 -14.47 11.12
C ILE A 164 -11.83 -13.32 12.11
N ALA A 165 -12.27 -13.52 13.34
CA ALA A 165 -12.17 -12.58 14.43
C ALA A 165 -11.92 -13.36 15.71
N GLN A 166 -11.14 -12.78 16.62
CA GLN A 166 -10.92 -13.31 17.97
C GLN A 166 -11.60 -12.41 19.01
N ASN A 167 -11.40 -12.73 20.29
CA ASN A 167 -11.92 -11.93 21.39
C ASN A 167 -11.33 -10.51 21.37
N TYR A 168 -12.08 -9.56 21.92
CA TYR A 168 -11.62 -8.19 22.08
C TYR A 168 -10.29 -8.12 22.83
N GLY A 169 -9.36 -7.29 22.35
CA GLY A 169 -8.01 -7.15 22.91
C GLY A 169 -7.04 -8.27 22.55
N SER A 170 -7.42 -9.21 21.67
CA SER A 170 -6.51 -10.25 21.17
C SER A 170 -5.41 -9.64 20.29
N ASP A 171 -4.35 -10.41 20.06
CA ASP A 171 -3.24 -9.99 19.21
C ASP A 171 -3.65 -9.90 17.72
N PRO A 172 -3.57 -8.72 17.07
CA PRO A 172 -3.92 -8.56 15.65
C PRO A 172 -3.20 -9.53 14.71
N ALA A 173 -1.92 -9.82 15.00
CA ALA A 173 -1.12 -10.74 14.21
C ALA A 173 -1.62 -12.20 14.31
N ALA A 174 -2.17 -12.59 15.45
CA ALA A 174 -2.78 -13.90 15.62
C ALA A 174 -4.06 -14.03 14.79
N VAL A 175 -4.91 -12.98 14.74
CA VAL A 175 -6.12 -12.98 13.90
C VAL A 175 -5.76 -13.11 12.41
N ALA A 176 -4.74 -12.36 11.95
CA ALA A 176 -4.26 -12.45 10.58
C ALA A 176 -3.71 -13.85 10.25
N HIS A 177 -2.95 -14.44 11.18
CA HIS A 177 -2.40 -15.80 11.01
C HIS A 177 -3.50 -16.87 10.97
N ASP A 178 -4.52 -16.77 11.81
CA ASP A 178 -5.67 -17.68 11.79
C ASP A 178 -6.43 -17.59 10.45
N ALA A 179 -6.55 -16.39 9.89
CA ALA A 179 -7.16 -16.20 8.58
C ALA A 179 -6.33 -16.83 7.45
N LEU A 180 -5.00 -16.73 7.53
CA LEU A 180 -4.09 -17.43 6.63
C LEU A 180 -4.27 -18.95 6.72
N LEU A 181 -4.31 -19.52 7.92
CA LEU A 181 -4.54 -20.97 8.12
C LEU A 181 -5.91 -21.41 7.59
N TYR A 182 -6.94 -20.61 7.83
CA TYR A 182 -8.27 -20.84 7.28
C TYR A 182 -8.24 -20.86 5.75
N ALA A 183 -7.62 -19.86 5.12
CA ALA A 183 -7.52 -19.78 3.67
C ALA A 183 -6.81 -20.99 3.08
N LYS A 184 -5.68 -21.42 3.67
CA LYS A 184 -4.93 -22.62 3.22
C LYS A 184 -5.74 -23.91 3.34
N SER A 185 -6.47 -24.08 4.44
CA SER A 185 -7.28 -25.28 4.67
C SER A 185 -8.54 -25.34 3.79
N HIS A 186 -9.09 -24.19 3.41
CA HIS A 186 -10.30 -24.07 2.60
C HIS A 186 -10.03 -23.74 1.13
N LYS A 187 -8.75 -23.60 0.75
CA LYS A 187 -8.29 -23.24 -0.61
C LYS A 187 -8.93 -21.92 -1.10
N VAL A 188 -8.94 -20.92 -0.21
CA VAL A 188 -9.42 -19.57 -0.52
C VAL A 188 -8.30 -18.80 -1.21
N ASP A 189 -8.62 -18.07 -2.27
CA ASP A 189 -7.64 -17.39 -3.11
C ASP A 189 -6.98 -16.18 -2.42
N CYS A 190 -7.74 -15.45 -1.61
CA CYS A 190 -7.29 -14.19 -1.02
C CYS A 190 -7.73 -13.98 0.44
N VAL A 191 -6.83 -13.41 1.24
CA VAL A 191 -7.09 -12.95 2.61
C VAL A 191 -7.01 -11.42 2.64
N LEU A 192 -8.09 -10.77 3.10
CA LEU A 192 -8.09 -9.33 3.38
C LEU A 192 -7.95 -9.08 4.88
N ILE A 193 -7.00 -8.25 5.29
CA ILE A 193 -6.71 -7.98 6.70
C ILE A 193 -7.04 -6.51 6.99
N ASP A 194 -8.09 -6.27 7.79
CA ASP A 194 -8.46 -4.94 8.27
C ASP A 194 -7.69 -4.62 9.55
N SER A 195 -6.65 -3.78 9.47
CA SER A 195 -5.88 -3.38 10.65
C SER A 195 -6.58 -2.28 11.45
N ALA A 196 -6.16 -2.10 12.70
CA ALA A 196 -6.54 -0.92 13.46
C ALA A 196 -6.16 0.39 12.72
N GLY A 197 -6.96 1.43 12.92
CA GLY A 197 -6.60 2.79 12.54
C GLY A 197 -6.20 3.60 13.76
N ARG A 198 -5.04 4.26 13.77
CA ARG A 198 -4.63 5.29 14.76
C ARG A 198 -3.37 6.04 14.29
N MET A 199 -3.46 7.31 13.92
CA MET A 199 -2.25 8.16 13.95
C MET A 199 -2.59 9.64 14.20
N GLN A 200 -2.43 10.01 15.46
CA GLN A 200 -1.55 11.10 15.89
C GLN A 200 -0.68 10.45 17.00
N THR A 201 0.64 10.38 16.80
CA THR A 201 1.71 9.97 17.76
C THR A 201 1.79 8.53 18.31
N ASN A 202 1.08 7.53 17.79
CA ASN A 202 1.08 6.19 18.41
C ASN A 202 2.05 5.19 17.78
N LYS A 203 3.29 5.10 18.30
CA LYS A 203 4.29 4.05 17.97
C LYS A 203 3.70 2.63 18.01
N ASN A 204 2.75 2.38 18.90
CA ASN A 204 2.16 1.06 19.09
C ASN A 204 1.38 0.59 17.84
N LEU A 205 0.79 1.49 17.03
CA LEU A 205 0.12 1.07 15.80
C LEU A 205 1.14 0.55 14.78
N MET A 206 2.24 1.28 14.58
CA MET A 206 3.27 0.88 13.62
C MET A 206 3.92 -0.43 14.03
N GLU A 207 4.17 -0.63 15.33
CA GLU A 207 4.66 -1.91 15.87
C GLU A 207 3.67 -3.06 15.62
N GLN A 208 2.35 -2.81 15.75
CA GLN A 208 1.34 -3.80 15.43
C GLN A 208 1.32 -4.16 13.95
N ILE A 209 1.40 -3.17 13.05
CA ILE A 209 1.45 -3.40 11.60
C ILE A 209 2.72 -4.15 11.22
N GLU A 210 3.86 -3.78 11.80
CA GLU A 210 5.14 -4.47 11.59
C GLU A 210 5.06 -5.91 12.10
N LYS A 211 4.43 -6.15 13.25
CA LYS A 211 4.20 -7.49 13.78
C LYS A 211 3.32 -8.33 12.86
N ILE A 212 2.20 -7.80 12.37
CA ILE A 212 1.37 -8.50 11.36
C ILE A 212 2.22 -8.84 10.14
N THR A 213 2.98 -7.86 9.63
CA THR A 213 3.85 -8.03 8.46
C THR A 213 4.86 -9.15 8.66
N LYS A 214 5.50 -9.23 9.83
CA LYS A 214 6.46 -10.30 10.17
C LYS A 214 5.80 -11.68 10.30
N VAL A 215 4.59 -11.74 10.83
CA VAL A 215 3.90 -13.01 11.13
C VAL A 215 3.28 -13.64 9.89
N VAL A 216 2.66 -12.84 9.01
CA VAL A 216 1.94 -13.38 7.84
C VAL A 216 2.58 -13.04 6.50
N ASN A 217 3.56 -12.13 6.45
CA ASN A 217 4.24 -11.68 5.24
C ASN A 217 3.27 -11.34 4.08
N PRO A 218 2.46 -10.26 4.22
CA PRO A 218 1.47 -9.87 3.20
C PRO A 218 2.10 -9.66 1.83
N ASP A 219 1.42 -10.10 0.77
CA ASP A 219 1.84 -9.87 -0.62
C ASP A 219 1.62 -8.42 -1.06
N LEU A 220 0.64 -7.75 -0.43
CA LEU A 220 0.31 -6.36 -0.73
C LEU A 220 -0.10 -5.60 0.53
N LYS A 221 0.53 -4.45 0.77
CA LYS A 221 0.14 -3.49 1.80
C LYS A 221 -0.50 -2.27 1.15
N ILE A 222 -1.72 -1.94 1.56
CA ILE A 222 -2.49 -0.84 0.99
C ILE A 222 -2.74 0.22 2.06
N PHE A 223 -2.29 1.45 1.82
CA PHE A 223 -2.68 2.60 2.62
C PHE A 223 -4.06 3.10 2.21
N VAL A 224 -4.97 3.28 3.18
CA VAL A 224 -6.31 3.84 2.94
C VAL A 224 -6.39 5.24 3.54
N GLY A 225 -6.45 6.25 2.67
CA GLY A 225 -6.46 7.67 3.00
C GLY A 225 -7.79 8.35 2.66
N ASP A 226 -8.11 9.43 3.38
CA ASP A 226 -9.28 10.26 3.11
C ASP A 226 -8.92 11.40 2.14
N SER A 227 -9.56 11.45 0.97
CA SER A 227 -9.30 12.53 0.00
C SER A 227 -9.69 13.91 0.56
N LEU A 228 -10.72 13.99 1.41
CA LEU A 228 -11.21 15.24 1.97
C LEU A 228 -10.26 15.86 3.01
N ALA A 229 -9.39 15.06 3.61
CA ALA A 229 -8.41 15.55 4.57
C ALA A 229 -7.19 16.20 3.90
N GLY A 230 -7.07 16.12 2.56
CA GLY A 230 -6.07 16.87 1.80
C GLY A 230 -4.64 16.59 2.27
N ASN A 231 -3.91 17.65 2.64
CA ASN A 231 -2.51 17.57 3.09
C ASN A 231 -2.31 16.73 4.36
N ASP A 232 -3.33 16.59 5.21
CA ASP A 232 -3.24 15.71 6.39
C ASP A 232 -3.07 14.25 5.95
N THR A 233 -3.83 13.83 4.93
CA THR A 233 -3.69 12.47 4.35
C THR A 233 -2.33 12.29 3.70
N VAL A 234 -1.77 13.32 3.06
CA VAL A 234 -0.42 13.25 2.48
C VAL A 234 0.63 13.05 3.57
N SER A 235 0.53 13.79 4.66
CA SER A 235 1.43 13.67 5.82
C SER A 235 1.34 12.28 6.45
N GLN A 236 0.13 11.76 6.61
CA GLN A 236 -0.09 10.40 7.09
C GLN A 236 0.50 9.36 6.15
N ALA A 237 0.27 9.48 4.83
CA ALA A 237 0.82 8.57 3.85
C ALA A 237 2.35 8.54 3.91
N ARG A 238 3.00 9.70 4.10
CA ARG A 238 4.45 9.78 4.30
C ARG A 238 4.90 8.98 5.54
N GLU A 239 4.30 9.25 6.69
CA GLU A 239 4.67 8.59 7.95
C GLU A 239 4.43 7.06 7.88
N PHE A 240 3.30 6.61 7.32
CA PHE A 240 3.06 5.19 7.09
C PHE A 240 4.08 4.58 6.12
N HIS A 241 4.46 5.30 5.07
CA HIS A 241 5.42 4.81 4.08
C HIS A 241 6.82 4.64 4.69
N GLU A 242 7.26 5.62 5.48
CA GLU A 242 8.55 5.59 6.20
C GLU A 242 8.65 4.42 7.19
N HIS A 243 7.55 4.09 7.88
CA HIS A 243 7.55 3.04 8.90
C HIS A 243 7.20 1.63 8.41
N THR A 244 6.27 1.51 7.45
CA THR A 244 5.67 0.20 7.07
C THR A 244 5.90 -0.16 5.61
N THR A 245 6.34 0.81 4.80
CA THR A 245 6.58 0.69 3.35
C THR A 245 5.42 0.00 2.64
N PHE A 246 4.27 0.67 2.54
CA PHE A 246 3.15 0.14 1.77
C PHE A 246 3.41 0.19 0.26
N ASP A 247 2.63 -0.57 -0.51
CA ASP A 247 2.85 -0.84 -1.93
C ASP A 247 1.92 -0.04 -2.85
N GLY A 248 0.77 0.41 -2.34
CA GLY A 248 -0.11 1.36 -3.04
C GLY A 248 -1.14 1.99 -2.10
N ALA A 249 -1.89 2.94 -2.62
CA ALA A 249 -2.89 3.70 -1.87
C ALA A 249 -4.30 3.51 -2.43
N ILE A 250 -5.30 3.54 -1.54
CA ILE A 250 -6.70 3.74 -1.89
C ILE A 250 -7.17 5.04 -1.26
N LEU A 251 -7.79 5.88 -2.07
CA LEU A 251 -8.34 7.16 -1.62
C LEU A 251 -9.85 7.07 -1.48
N THR A 252 -10.39 7.38 -0.30
CA THR A 252 -11.83 7.35 -0.04
C THR A 252 -12.43 8.74 -0.13
N LYS A 253 -13.76 8.82 -0.20
CA LYS A 253 -14.54 10.07 -0.24
C LYS A 253 -14.14 10.98 -1.41
N SER A 254 -13.62 10.40 -2.49
CA SER A 254 -13.14 11.16 -3.64
C SER A 254 -14.31 11.80 -4.40
N ASP A 255 -15.51 11.26 -4.28
CA ASP A 255 -16.75 11.85 -4.82
C ASP A 255 -17.04 13.25 -4.27
N ALA A 256 -16.72 13.48 -2.99
CA ALA A 256 -16.89 14.76 -2.33
C ALA A 256 -15.67 15.69 -2.45
N ASP A 257 -14.54 15.20 -2.97
CA ASP A 257 -13.32 16.00 -3.11
C ASP A 257 -13.27 16.79 -4.43
N ALA A 258 -13.55 18.09 -4.33
CA ALA A 258 -13.42 19.01 -5.45
C ALA A 258 -11.97 19.52 -5.67
N ARG A 259 -11.07 19.33 -4.70
CA ARG A 259 -9.67 19.81 -4.75
C ARG A 259 -8.80 18.86 -5.54
N GLY A 260 -8.73 17.60 -5.10
CA GLY A 260 -8.12 16.53 -5.89
C GLY A 260 -6.59 16.47 -5.90
N GLY A 261 -5.91 17.36 -5.17
CA GLY A 261 -4.44 17.36 -5.03
C GLY A 261 -3.89 16.22 -4.18
N ALA A 262 -4.72 15.58 -3.35
CA ALA A 262 -4.29 14.49 -2.47
C ALA A 262 -3.73 13.28 -3.26
N ALA A 263 -4.38 12.89 -4.37
CA ALA A 263 -3.93 11.77 -5.21
C ALA A 263 -2.54 12.02 -5.79
N LEU A 264 -2.35 13.18 -6.41
CA LEU A 264 -1.07 13.60 -6.97
C LEU A 264 0.01 13.65 -5.89
N SER A 265 -0.32 14.23 -4.73
CA SER A 265 0.63 14.43 -3.64
C SER A 265 1.08 13.12 -3.00
N ILE A 266 0.17 12.18 -2.77
CA ILE A 266 0.53 10.85 -2.25
C ILE A 266 1.46 10.13 -3.20
N VAL A 267 1.17 10.13 -4.50
CA VAL A 267 2.02 9.50 -5.52
C VAL A 267 3.41 10.12 -5.53
N ALA A 268 3.49 11.45 -5.54
CA ALA A 268 4.77 12.14 -5.59
C ALA A 268 5.63 11.92 -4.33
N VAL A 269 5.00 11.96 -3.15
CA VAL A 269 5.68 11.84 -1.85
C VAL A 269 6.10 10.41 -1.54
N THR A 270 5.24 9.43 -1.85
CA THR A 270 5.47 8.03 -1.47
C THR A 270 6.07 7.21 -2.59
N LYS A 271 6.03 7.71 -3.84
CA LYS A 271 6.40 6.96 -5.05
C LYS A 271 5.65 5.63 -5.17
N LYS A 272 4.42 5.58 -4.64
CA LYS A 272 3.51 4.43 -4.71
C LYS A 272 2.24 4.81 -5.46
N PRO A 273 1.67 3.90 -6.25
CA PRO A 273 0.51 4.20 -7.08
C PRO A 273 -0.76 4.29 -6.23
N VAL A 274 -1.69 5.13 -6.69
CA VAL A 274 -3.10 5.02 -6.26
C VAL A 274 -3.71 3.87 -7.05
N ILE A 275 -4.28 2.88 -6.34
CA ILE A 275 -4.85 1.67 -6.92
C ILE A 275 -6.35 1.86 -7.19
N CYS A 276 -7.07 2.40 -6.21
CA CYS A 276 -8.50 2.63 -6.29
C CYS A 276 -8.91 3.98 -5.69
N VAL A 277 -10.08 4.46 -6.11
CA VAL A 277 -10.78 5.59 -5.50
C VAL A 277 -12.17 5.15 -5.05
N GLY A 278 -12.54 5.51 -3.83
CA GLY A 278 -13.88 5.30 -3.27
C GLY A 278 -14.78 6.48 -3.65
N THR A 279 -15.85 6.19 -4.37
CA THR A 279 -16.74 7.19 -5.01
C THR A 279 -18.13 7.26 -4.39
N GLY A 280 -18.30 6.74 -3.17
CA GLY A 280 -19.60 6.68 -2.49
C GLY A 280 -19.61 5.73 -1.30
N GLN A 281 -20.79 5.28 -0.88
CA GLN A 281 -20.98 4.44 0.31
C GLN A 281 -21.30 2.98 -0.01
N GLY A 282 -21.89 2.70 -1.19
CA GLY A 282 -22.26 1.36 -1.62
C GLY A 282 -21.05 0.47 -1.92
N TYR A 283 -21.26 -0.86 -1.92
CA TYR A 283 -20.18 -1.83 -2.16
C TYR A 283 -19.54 -1.72 -3.56
N ASP A 284 -20.26 -1.12 -4.50
CA ASP A 284 -19.81 -0.92 -5.89
C ASP A 284 -19.10 0.42 -6.09
N ASP A 285 -19.11 1.29 -5.08
CA ASP A 285 -18.51 2.63 -5.13
C ASP A 285 -17.01 2.55 -4.80
N LEU A 286 -16.29 1.65 -5.47
CA LEU A 286 -14.84 1.50 -5.46
C LEU A 286 -14.38 1.29 -6.90
N GLU A 287 -13.77 2.32 -7.46
CA GLU A 287 -13.32 2.34 -8.85
C GLU A 287 -11.80 2.16 -8.92
N LEU A 288 -11.33 1.44 -9.94
CA LEU A 288 -9.90 1.38 -10.22
C LEU A 288 -9.42 2.77 -10.66
N PHE A 289 -8.28 3.19 -10.11
CA PHE A 289 -7.68 4.46 -10.50
C PHE A 289 -7.03 4.33 -11.88
N SER A 290 -7.35 5.27 -12.78
CA SER A 290 -6.70 5.40 -14.08
C SER A 290 -6.02 6.77 -14.15
N LYS A 291 -4.72 6.76 -14.43
CA LYS A 291 -3.95 7.99 -14.65
C LYS A 291 -4.49 8.77 -15.85
N GLU A 292 -4.93 8.09 -16.91
CA GLU A 292 -5.50 8.70 -18.10
C GLU A 292 -6.79 9.42 -17.77
N ALA A 293 -7.69 8.76 -17.04
CA ALA A 293 -8.95 9.34 -16.61
C ALA A 293 -8.77 10.45 -15.57
N PHE A 294 -7.67 10.43 -14.80
CA PHE A 294 -7.28 11.54 -13.92
C PHE A 294 -6.81 12.75 -14.74
N LEU A 295 -5.85 12.55 -15.65
CA LEU A 295 -5.31 13.60 -16.51
C LEU A 295 -6.39 14.22 -17.39
N GLU A 296 -7.30 13.42 -17.96
CA GLU A 296 -8.43 13.90 -18.76
C GLU A 296 -9.38 14.78 -17.93
N ARG A 297 -9.62 14.43 -16.65
CA ARG A 297 -10.47 15.26 -15.78
C ARG A 297 -9.79 16.56 -15.35
N VAL A 298 -8.49 16.53 -15.12
CA VAL A 298 -7.71 17.71 -14.69
C VAL A 298 -7.49 18.68 -15.86
N PHE A 299 -7.14 18.18 -17.04
CA PHE A 299 -6.72 19.02 -18.17
C PHE A 299 -7.76 19.09 -19.30
N GLY A 300 -8.84 18.32 -19.24
CA GLY A 300 -9.75 18.08 -20.36
C GLY A 300 -9.24 16.97 -21.28
N LYS A 301 -10.08 16.58 -22.25
CA LYS A 301 -9.65 15.66 -23.32
C LYS A 301 -8.50 16.31 -24.09
N PRO A 302 -7.32 15.68 -24.19
CA PRO A 302 -6.34 16.13 -25.15
C PRO A 302 -7.00 16.08 -26.53
N GLU A 303 -6.94 17.16 -27.30
CA GLU A 303 -7.31 17.05 -28.71
C GLU A 303 -6.46 15.94 -29.32
N PRO A 304 -7.04 15.03 -30.12
CA PRO A 304 -6.28 13.97 -30.75
C PRO A 304 -5.12 14.64 -31.47
N THR A 305 -3.90 14.25 -31.09
CA THR A 305 -2.72 14.61 -31.86
C THR A 305 -3.02 14.14 -33.28
N PRO A 306 -2.97 15.02 -34.31
CA PRO A 306 -3.18 14.53 -35.66
C PRO A 306 -2.17 13.42 -35.87
N GLU A 307 -2.67 12.20 -36.11
CA GLU A 307 -1.82 11.12 -36.60
C GLU A 307 -1.02 11.71 -37.77
N PRO A 308 0.31 11.51 -37.82
CA PRO A 308 1.06 11.91 -39.01
C PRO A 308 0.32 11.30 -40.19
N GLU A 309 -0.17 12.14 -41.11
CA GLU A 309 -0.84 11.66 -42.31
C GLU A 309 0.00 10.53 -42.89
N PRO A 310 -0.62 9.36 -43.21
CA PRO A 310 0.13 8.25 -43.76
C PRO A 310 0.93 8.79 -44.94
N THR A 311 2.25 8.72 -44.83
CA THR A 311 3.15 9.11 -45.90
C THR A 311 2.68 8.32 -47.11
N PRO A 312 2.27 8.96 -48.22
CA PRO A 312 1.77 8.22 -49.37
C PRO A 312 2.82 7.16 -49.73
N GLU A 313 2.38 5.90 -49.81
CA GLU A 313 3.25 4.81 -50.23
C GLU A 313 3.98 5.26 -51.51
N PRO A 314 5.30 5.05 -51.61
CA PRO A 314 6.02 5.39 -52.83
C PRO A 314 5.34 4.66 -53.98
N THR A 315 4.82 5.44 -54.93
CA THR A 315 4.30 4.93 -56.20
C THR A 315 5.34 3.96 -56.76
N PRO A 316 4.99 2.70 -57.07
CA PRO A 316 5.95 1.75 -57.60
C PRO A 316 6.59 2.36 -58.85
N GLU A 317 7.92 2.47 -58.85
CA GLU A 317 8.68 2.85 -60.04
C GLU A 317 8.34 1.87 -61.17
N PRO A 318 8.15 2.35 -62.41
CA PRO A 318 7.92 1.47 -63.54
C PRO A 318 9.11 0.51 -63.70
N GLU A 319 8.81 -0.79 -63.83
CA GLU A 319 9.80 -1.84 -64.07
C GLU A 319 10.73 -1.45 -65.24
N PRO A 320 12.06 -1.60 -65.10
CA PRO A 320 12.98 -1.31 -66.19
C PRO A 320 12.70 -2.24 -67.37
N THR A 321 12.58 -1.63 -68.54
CA THR A 321 12.43 -2.30 -69.84
C THR A 321 13.70 -3.12 -70.11
N PRO A 322 13.61 -4.39 -70.58
CA PRO A 322 14.80 -5.20 -70.83
C PRO A 322 15.66 -4.58 -71.94
N GLU A 323 16.95 -4.38 -71.65
CA GLU A 323 17.96 -3.98 -72.64
C GLU A 323 18.13 -5.05 -73.73
N PRO A 324 18.37 -4.65 -74.99
CA PRO A 324 18.63 -5.58 -76.08
C PRO A 324 20.03 -6.21 -75.96
N GLU A 325 20.10 -7.52 -76.25
CA GLU A 325 21.32 -8.34 -76.23
C GLU A 325 22.46 -7.78 -77.11
N PRO A 326 23.73 -7.83 -76.65
CA PRO A 326 24.86 -7.40 -77.45
C PRO A 326 25.24 -8.42 -78.54
N THR A 327 25.42 -7.91 -79.76
CA THR A 327 26.01 -8.60 -80.93
C THR A 327 27.46 -9.05 -80.68
N PRO A 328 27.90 -10.20 -81.24
CA PRO A 328 29.20 -10.81 -80.93
C PRO A 328 30.39 -10.15 -81.65
N GLU A 329 31.51 -9.99 -80.93
CA GLU A 329 32.82 -9.62 -81.49
C GLU A 329 33.59 -10.84 -82.04
N PRO A 330 34.48 -10.67 -83.04
CA PRO A 330 35.12 -11.77 -83.75
C PRO A 330 36.36 -12.34 -83.03
N GLU A 331 36.57 -13.64 -83.23
CA GLU A 331 37.66 -14.47 -82.71
C GLU A 331 39.07 -14.01 -83.13
N PRO A 332 40.06 -14.04 -82.22
CA PRO A 332 41.46 -14.09 -82.59
C PRO A 332 42.03 -15.53 -82.66
N THR A 333 42.81 -15.76 -83.71
CA THR A 333 43.56 -16.96 -84.10
C THR A 333 44.71 -17.37 -83.16
N PRO A 334 45.21 -18.63 -83.24
CA PRO A 334 46.04 -19.28 -82.21
C PRO A 334 47.55 -19.26 -82.50
N GLU A 335 48.37 -19.43 -81.47
CA GLU A 335 49.78 -19.88 -81.57
C GLU A 335 50.29 -20.41 -80.19
N PRO A 336 51.38 -21.20 -80.09
CA PRO A 336 51.36 -22.67 -80.02
C PRO A 336 51.86 -23.29 -78.69
N GLU A 337 51.48 -24.56 -78.46
CA GLU A 337 52.02 -25.53 -77.47
C GLU A 337 53.42 -26.09 -77.88
N PRO A 338 54.06 -27.07 -77.18
CA PRO A 338 54.05 -27.56 -75.78
C PRO A 338 55.51 -27.52 -75.18
N THR A 339 55.92 -28.12 -74.06
CA THR A 339 56.22 -29.56 -73.75
C THR A 339 56.83 -29.66 -72.31
N PRO A 340 57.03 -30.86 -71.70
CA PRO A 340 56.36 -31.24 -70.45
C PRO A 340 57.29 -31.86 -69.36
N GLU A 341 56.64 -32.46 -68.34
CA GLU A 341 57.05 -33.64 -67.53
C GLU A 341 57.94 -33.45 -66.25
N PRO A 342 57.95 -34.42 -65.28
CA PRO A 342 56.81 -35.13 -64.66
C PRO A 342 57.01 -35.64 -63.19
N VAL A 343 55.97 -36.34 -62.69
CA VAL A 343 55.95 -37.51 -61.77
C VAL A 343 56.21 -37.31 -60.25
N ALA A 344 55.17 -37.56 -59.44
CA ALA A 344 55.01 -38.81 -58.69
C ALA A 344 53.62 -38.92 -58.02
N GLU A 345 52.88 -39.97 -58.39
CA GLU A 345 51.68 -40.51 -57.72
C GLU A 345 52.09 -41.48 -56.57
N PRO A 346 51.20 -42.35 -56.05
CA PRO A 346 50.06 -42.14 -55.15
C PRO A 346 50.21 -43.02 -53.88
N VAL A 347 49.27 -43.04 -52.93
CA VAL A 347 48.74 -44.26 -52.26
C VAL A 347 47.48 -43.88 -51.45
N ALA A 348 46.44 -44.71 -51.60
CA ALA A 348 45.12 -44.62 -51.01
C ALA A 348 44.97 -45.29 -49.62
N GLU A 349 43.88 -44.93 -48.91
CA GLU A 349 42.95 -45.71 -48.04
C GLU A 349 43.43 -46.93 -47.22
N PRO A 350 42.89 -47.23 -45.99
CA PRO A 350 41.45 -47.48 -45.80
C PRO A 350 40.80 -47.23 -44.40
N VAL A 351 39.49 -47.50 -44.40
CA VAL A 351 38.45 -47.54 -43.35
C VAL A 351 38.65 -48.65 -42.30
N ALA A 352 38.21 -48.44 -41.04
CA ALA A 352 37.48 -49.42 -40.19
C ALA A 352 37.04 -48.86 -38.81
N GLU A 353 35.79 -49.18 -38.42
CA GLU A 353 35.10 -49.02 -37.12
C GLU A 353 35.63 -50.00 -36.00
N PRO A 354 34.98 -50.20 -34.83
CA PRO A 354 34.55 -49.28 -33.75
C PRO A 354 34.99 -49.77 -32.31
N GLU A 355 34.45 -49.09 -31.29
CA GLU A 355 34.28 -49.48 -29.86
C GLU A 355 35.40 -49.23 -28.83
N THR A 356 35.12 -48.36 -27.84
CA THR A 356 34.76 -48.73 -26.45
C THR A 356 34.77 -47.48 -25.53
N VAL A 357 33.86 -47.45 -24.56
CA VAL A 357 33.71 -46.45 -23.47
C VAL A 357 34.20 -47.08 -22.15
N PRO A 358 34.30 -46.37 -21.01
CA PRO A 358 35.14 -45.22 -20.62
C PRO A 358 36.11 -45.56 -19.46
N GLY A 359 37.03 -44.64 -19.13
CA GLY A 359 37.82 -44.68 -17.91
C GLY A 359 38.28 -43.29 -17.48
N PRO A 360 38.41 -43.00 -16.16
CA PRO A 360 38.02 -41.72 -15.60
C PRO A 360 39.10 -40.63 -15.67
N VAL A 361 38.60 -39.40 -15.72
CA VAL A 361 39.31 -38.13 -15.74
C VAL A 361 39.98 -37.89 -14.39
N ILE A 362 41.30 -37.65 -14.41
CA ILE A 362 42.01 -36.97 -13.32
C ILE A 362 42.43 -35.61 -13.87
N ALA A 363 41.84 -34.56 -13.30
CA ALA A 363 42.18 -33.17 -13.60
C ALA A 363 43.52 -32.79 -12.95
N LYS A 364 44.43 -32.23 -13.75
CA LYS A 364 45.48 -31.32 -13.27
C LYS A 364 45.57 -30.11 -14.20
N THR A 365 45.20 -28.97 -13.61
CA THR A 365 45.62 -27.58 -13.81
C THR A 365 46.58 -27.27 -14.95
N TYR A 366 46.19 -26.29 -15.79
CA TYR A 366 47.09 -25.26 -16.32
C TYR A 366 46.36 -23.91 -16.34
N GLU A 367 47.06 -22.89 -15.89
CA GLU A 367 46.72 -21.48 -16.03
C GLU A 367 46.84 -21.05 -17.49
N THR A 368 45.93 -20.20 -17.95
CA THR A 368 46.17 -19.32 -19.10
C THR A 368 45.63 -17.94 -18.81
N GLU A 369 46.53 -16.97 -18.87
CA GLU A 369 46.30 -15.53 -18.82
C GLU A 369 45.36 -15.05 -19.94
N THR A 370 44.49 -14.08 -19.63
CA THR A 370 44.14 -13.01 -20.57
C THR A 370 43.92 -11.69 -19.82
N LYS A 371 44.62 -10.65 -20.28
CA LYS A 371 44.65 -9.25 -19.82
C LYS A 371 43.45 -8.42 -20.35
N PRO A 372 43.27 -7.15 -19.91
CA PRO A 372 41.96 -6.56 -19.57
C PRO A 372 41.51 -5.40 -20.48
N THR A 373 40.23 -5.06 -20.36
CA THR A 373 39.57 -3.76 -20.67
C THR A 373 38.23 -3.81 -19.93
N GLU A 374 37.71 -2.81 -19.21
CA GLU A 374 37.77 -1.35 -19.31
C GLU A 374 37.49 -0.71 -17.93
N LYS A 375 37.83 0.58 -17.77
CA LYS A 375 37.95 1.32 -16.51
C LYS A 375 36.62 1.63 -15.82
N ILE A 376 36.56 1.43 -14.50
CA ILE A 376 35.55 2.00 -13.60
C ILE A 376 35.92 3.47 -13.30
N PRO A 377 34.99 4.42 -13.32
CA PRO A 377 35.27 5.82 -12.98
C PRO A 377 35.68 6.02 -11.51
N ASP A 378 36.68 6.88 -11.28
CA ASP A 378 37.33 7.13 -9.97
C ASP A 378 36.40 7.59 -8.84
N PHE A 379 35.15 7.99 -9.13
CA PHE A 379 34.15 8.34 -8.13
C PHE A 379 33.73 7.16 -7.23
N PHE A 380 33.82 5.92 -7.73
CA PHE A 380 33.48 4.72 -6.95
C PHE A 380 34.55 4.32 -5.93
N LEU A 381 35.81 4.76 -6.12
CA LEU A 381 36.93 4.38 -5.26
C LEU A 381 37.08 5.24 -4.00
N GLU A 382 36.57 6.47 -4.00
CA GLU A 382 36.61 7.33 -2.80
C GLU A 382 35.51 6.98 -1.79
N LYS A 383 34.31 6.62 -2.27
CA LYS A 383 33.18 6.26 -1.39
C LYS A 383 33.36 4.93 -0.66
N GLU A 384 34.10 3.99 -1.25
CA GLU A 384 34.43 2.70 -0.64
C GLU A 384 35.52 2.82 0.45
N LYS A 385 36.42 3.81 0.32
CA LYS A 385 37.43 4.14 1.33
C LYS A 385 36.83 4.81 2.56
N GLU A 386 35.78 5.60 2.38
CA GLU A 386 35.07 6.26 3.48
C GLU A 386 34.29 5.23 4.32
N LEU A 387 33.59 4.28 3.67
CA LEU A 387 32.84 3.21 4.37
C LEU A 387 33.75 2.20 5.11
N ARG A 388 34.98 1.97 4.63
CA ARG A 388 35.96 1.10 5.31
C ARG A 388 36.65 1.74 6.52
N SER A 389 36.50 3.05 6.74
CA SER A 389 37.13 3.73 7.89
C SER A 389 36.28 3.70 9.17
N GLN A 390 35.01 3.29 9.09
CA GLN A 390 34.04 3.42 10.20
C GLN A 390 33.61 2.10 10.86
N SER A 391 34.22 0.96 10.53
CA SER A 391 33.87 -0.34 11.13
C SER A 391 35.07 -0.97 11.83
N GLN A 392 35.06 -0.94 13.17
CA GLN A 392 35.96 -1.78 13.98
C GLN A 392 35.47 -3.23 13.94
N PRO A 393 36.35 -4.23 13.75
CA PRO A 393 35.97 -5.63 13.89
C PRO A 393 36.18 -6.10 15.34
N GLU A 394 35.11 -6.55 16.00
CA GLU A 394 35.24 -7.46 17.15
C GLU A 394 35.50 -8.88 16.67
N SER A 395 36.43 -9.57 17.35
CA SER A 395 36.89 -10.91 17.03
C SER A 395 35.96 -11.98 17.60
N VAL A 396 35.39 -12.85 16.75
CA VAL A 396 34.80 -14.12 17.19
C VAL A 396 35.68 -15.27 16.70
N VAL A 397 36.29 -15.96 17.65
CA VAL A 397 37.09 -17.17 17.45
C VAL A 397 36.14 -18.34 17.23
N ALA A 398 36.10 -18.89 16.02
CA ALA A 398 35.46 -20.17 15.73
C ALA A 398 36.42 -21.31 16.14
N LYS A 399 35.98 -22.18 17.06
CA LYS A 399 36.58 -23.50 17.28
C LYS A 399 35.70 -24.55 16.61
N THR A 400 36.28 -25.24 15.64
CA THR A 400 35.76 -26.44 14.99
C THR A 400 35.88 -27.66 15.91
N TYR A 401 34.90 -28.56 15.85
CA TYR A 401 35.08 -29.96 16.23
C TYR A 401 34.41 -30.89 15.22
N GLU A 402 35.15 -31.93 14.88
CA GLU A 402 34.81 -33.05 13.99
C GLU A 402 33.79 -34.00 14.65
N THR A 403 32.89 -34.54 13.83
CA THR A 403 31.94 -35.57 14.20
C THR A 403 32.53 -36.96 13.96
N GLU A 404 32.89 -37.67 15.03
CA GLU A 404 33.01 -39.13 15.01
C GLU A 404 31.81 -39.77 15.72
N THR A 405 31.09 -40.62 15.01
CA THR A 405 30.04 -41.48 15.55
C THR A 405 30.64 -42.79 16.06
N LYS A 406 30.36 -43.15 17.32
CA LYS A 406 30.22 -44.56 17.78
C LYS A 406 29.10 -44.68 18.83
N PRO A 407 28.40 -45.83 18.88
CA PRO A 407 27.13 -45.97 19.59
C PRO A 407 27.36 -46.45 21.03
N THR A 408 26.58 -45.92 21.98
CA THR A 408 26.47 -46.55 23.29
C THR A 408 25.06 -46.39 23.85
N GLU A 409 24.50 -47.53 24.26
CA GLU A 409 23.33 -47.68 25.09
C GLU A 409 23.42 -46.84 26.37
N LYS A 410 22.34 -46.14 26.69
CA LYS A 410 21.66 -46.13 27.99
C LYS A 410 20.59 -45.04 28.00
N ILE A 411 19.35 -45.49 28.17
CA ILE A 411 18.19 -44.65 28.46
C ILE A 411 18.39 -44.07 29.87
N PRO A 412 18.29 -42.74 30.07
CA PRO A 412 18.15 -42.17 31.41
C PRO A 412 16.68 -42.11 31.81
N ASP A 413 16.38 -42.66 32.99
CA ASP A 413 15.11 -42.60 33.69
C ASP A 413 14.68 -41.16 33.97
N PHE A 414 13.86 -40.57 33.10
CA PHE A 414 13.07 -39.38 33.41
C PHE A 414 11.75 -39.31 32.60
N PHE A 415 11.20 -40.48 32.26
CA PHE A 415 9.85 -40.63 31.69
C PHE A 415 9.08 -41.62 32.57
N LEU A 416 8.80 -41.22 33.81
CA LEU A 416 7.97 -41.99 34.74
C LEU A 416 7.46 -41.10 35.88
N GLU A 417 6.75 -40.01 35.53
CA GLU A 417 5.82 -39.33 36.46
C GLU A 417 4.95 -38.28 35.72
N LYS A 418 3.97 -38.75 34.94
CA LYS A 418 2.62 -38.14 34.81
C LYS A 418 1.67 -38.92 33.89
N GLU A 419 1.71 -40.25 33.94
CA GLU A 419 0.59 -41.09 33.49
C GLU A 419 -0.08 -41.68 34.73
N LYS A 420 -0.93 -40.87 35.37
CA LYS A 420 -1.97 -41.31 36.31
C LYS A 420 -2.96 -40.16 36.49
N GLU A 421 -3.67 -39.83 35.43
CA GLU A 421 -5.01 -39.21 35.45
C GLU A 421 -5.53 -39.18 33.99
N LEU A 422 -6.82 -39.54 33.81
CA LEU A 422 -7.58 -39.79 32.56
C LEU A 422 -7.25 -41.13 31.86
N HIS A 423 -8.14 -42.10 31.63
CA HIS A 423 -9.61 -42.30 31.60
C HIS A 423 -9.87 -43.83 31.84
N PRO A 424 -11.10 -44.40 31.88
CA PRO A 424 -12.39 -43.97 32.44
C PRO A 424 -12.95 -45.03 33.42
N GLN A 425 -13.74 -44.64 34.42
CA GLN A 425 -14.69 -45.57 35.07
C GLN A 425 -16.10 -45.10 34.76
N ALA A 426 -16.86 -45.99 34.12
CA ALA A 426 -18.26 -45.81 33.79
C ALA A 426 -19.10 -45.96 35.07
N GLU A 427 -19.70 -44.86 35.52
CA GLU A 427 -20.87 -44.88 36.40
C GLU A 427 -22.15 -44.93 35.56
N PRO A 428 -23.21 -45.61 36.01
CA PRO A 428 -24.44 -45.77 35.24
C PRO A 428 -25.21 -44.45 35.10
N GLU A 429 -25.69 -44.17 33.88
CA GLU A 429 -26.51 -43.01 33.54
C GLU A 429 -27.78 -42.91 34.42
N PRO A 430 -28.14 -41.72 34.92
CA PRO A 430 -29.47 -41.49 35.46
C PRO A 430 -30.50 -41.46 34.32
N THR A 431 -31.55 -42.26 34.46
CA THR A 431 -32.75 -42.29 33.62
C THR A 431 -33.31 -40.87 33.40
N PRO A 432 -33.70 -40.49 32.16
CA PRO A 432 -34.30 -39.19 31.93
C PRO A 432 -35.70 -39.10 32.56
N GLU A 433 -35.93 -38.07 33.38
CA GLU A 433 -37.27 -37.64 33.78
C GLU A 433 -38.04 -37.11 32.54
N PRO A 434 -39.36 -37.34 32.46
CA PRO A 434 -40.16 -36.88 31.33
C PRO A 434 -40.24 -35.35 31.30
N THR A 435 -39.92 -34.77 30.15
CA THR A 435 -40.18 -33.36 29.83
C THR A 435 -41.69 -33.10 29.82
N PRO A 436 -42.22 -32.08 30.54
CA PRO A 436 -43.61 -31.70 30.41
C PRO A 436 -43.90 -31.11 29.02
N GLU A 437 -45.06 -31.46 28.45
CA GLU A 437 -45.59 -30.87 27.21
C GLU A 437 -45.66 -29.33 27.29
N PRO A 438 -45.46 -28.61 26.18
CA PRO A 438 -45.67 -27.17 26.15
C PRO A 438 -47.16 -26.83 26.33
N GLU A 439 -47.48 -26.03 27.36
CA GLU A 439 -48.79 -25.38 27.47
C GLU A 439 -49.02 -24.45 26.27
N PRO A 440 -50.25 -24.34 25.75
CA PRO A 440 -50.57 -23.46 24.64
C PRO A 440 -50.43 -21.99 25.06
N THR A 441 -49.68 -21.23 24.26
CA THR A 441 -49.54 -19.78 24.37
C THR A 441 -50.92 -19.11 24.16
N PRO A 442 -51.38 -18.21 25.04
CA PRO A 442 -52.60 -17.44 24.78
C PRO A 442 -52.38 -16.43 23.64
N GLU A 443 -53.42 -16.22 22.83
CA GLU A 443 -53.48 -15.21 21.76
C GLU A 443 -53.19 -13.79 22.29
N PRO A 444 -52.58 -12.90 21.49
CA PRO A 444 -52.37 -11.52 21.88
C PRO A 444 -53.69 -10.74 21.94
N THR A 445 -54.03 -10.25 23.13
CA THR A 445 -55.06 -9.22 23.34
C THR A 445 -54.60 -7.90 22.72
N PRO A 446 -55.46 -7.13 22.03
CA PRO A 446 -55.08 -5.86 21.43
C PRO A 446 -54.73 -4.79 22.48
N GLU A 447 -53.65 -4.05 22.23
CA GLU A 447 -53.24 -2.86 22.99
C GLU A 447 -54.32 -1.76 22.95
N PRO A 448 -54.63 -1.09 24.07
CA PRO A 448 -55.42 0.13 24.07
C PRO A 448 -54.60 1.36 23.64
N GLU A 449 -55.21 2.27 22.88
CA GLU A 449 -54.65 3.57 22.48
C GLU A 449 -54.21 4.43 23.68
N PRO A 450 -53.14 5.23 23.57
CA PRO A 450 -52.68 6.08 24.65
C PRO A 450 -53.61 7.29 24.86
N THR A 451 -54.11 7.43 26.09
CA THR A 451 -54.78 8.65 26.59
C THR A 451 -53.71 9.57 27.21
N PRO A 452 -53.75 10.90 27.01
CA PRO A 452 -52.68 11.78 27.49
C PRO A 452 -52.69 11.97 29.01
N GLU A 453 -51.52 11.83 29.65
CA GLU A 453 -51.30 12.11 31.07
C GLU A 453 -51.16 13.62 31.39
N PRO A 454 -51.50 14.06 32.61
CA PRO A 454 -51.54 15.46 33.00
C PRO A 454 -50.17 15.99 33.46
N VAL A 455 -49.95 17.29 33.20
CA VAL A 455 -48.76 18.07 33.58
C VAL A 455 -48.59 18.12 35.11
N ALA A 456 -47.44 17.69 35.61
CA ALA A 456 -47.04 17.83 37.02
C ALA A 456 -46.26 19.15 37.25
N GLU A 457 -46.62 19.86 38.32
CA GLU A 457 -45.95 21.06 38.86
C GLU A 457 -44.57 20.73 39.48
N PRO A 458 -43.64 21.71 39.58
CA PRO A 458 -42.27 21.43 39.98
C PRO A 458 -42.14 21.26 41.51
N VAL A 459 -41.51 20.15 41.91
CA VAL A 459 -41.12 19.88 43.31
C VAL A 459 -39.76 20.50 43.59
N ALA A 460 -39.65 21.18 44.73
CA ALA A 460 -38.46 21.88 45.22
C ALA A 460 -37.29 20.94 45.55
N GLU A 461 -36.07 21.41 45.26
CA GLU A 461 -34.78 20.78 45.59
C GLU A 461 -34.52 20.71 47.11
N PRO A 462 -33.86 19.67 47.66
CA PRO A 462 -33.44 19.66 49.05
C PRO A 462 -32.06 20.33 49.24
N GLU A 463 -31.92 20.95 50.41
CA GLU A 463 -30.81 21.78 50.87
C GLU A 463 -29.43 21.08 50.88
N THR A 464 -28.40 21.82 50.45
CA THR A 464 -26.98 21.47 50.48
C THR A 464 -26.40 21.45 51.90
N ALA A 465 -25.76 20.33 52.26
CA ALA A 465 -24.84 20.26 53.39
C ALA A 465 -23.48 20.89 53.02
N ALA A 466 -22.91 21.69 53.93
CA ALA A 466 -21.70 22.48 53.71
C ALA A 466 -20.42 21.63 53.59
N GLU A 467 -19.61 21.90 52.56
CA GLU A 467 -18.23 21.46 52.40
C GLU A 467 -17.24 22.56 52.86
N PRO A 468 -16.01 22.21 53.28
CA PRO A 468 -15.06 23.17 53.84
C PRO A 468 -14.47 24.09 52.76
N GLU A 469 -14.32 25.38 53.09
CA GLU A 469 -13.67 26.40 52.26
C GLU A 469 -12.24 25.97 51.85
N ILE A 470 -12.02 25.84 50.54
CA ILE A 470 -10.69 25.78 49.94
C ILE A 470 -10.46 27.13 49.26
N LYS A 471 -9.38 27.81 49.67
CA LYS A 471 -8.98 29.12 49.16
C LYS A 471 -8.77 29.08 47.64
N GLU A 472 -9.61 29.81 46.90
CA GLU A 472 -9.40 30.14 45.49
C GLU A 472 -8.23 31.13 45.37
N SER A 473 -7.10 30.68 44.81
CA SER A 473 -6.05 31.58 44.31
C SER A 473 -5.27 30.99 43.12
N SER A 474 -5.89 30.08 42.38
CA SER A 474 -5.30 29.44 41.21
C SER A 474 -6.23 29.63 40.02
N SER A 475 -5.74 30.29 38.96
CA SER A 475 -6.45 30.41 37.68
C SER A 475 -6.47 29.10 36.88
N ASP A 476 -5.64 28.12 37.25
CA ASP A 476 -5.61 26.80 36.63
C ASP A 476 -6.44 25.79 37.46
N PRO A 477 -7.55 25.25 36.92
CA PRO A 477 -8.39 24.31 37.64
C PRO A 477 -7.63 23.02 38.04
N PHE A 478 -6.60 22.63 37.30
CA PHE A 478 -5.83 21.41 37.52
C PHE A 478 -4.53 21.63 38.29
N GLU A 479 -4.27 22.84 38.79
CA GLU A 479 -3.07 23.13 39.59
C GLU A 479 -2.97 22.15 40.78
N GLY A 480 -1.80 21.51 40.90
CA GLY A 480 -1.50 20.53 41.95
C GLY A 480 -2.03 19.11 41.72
N ILE A 481 -2.71 18.84 40.59
CA ILE A 481 -3.09 17.48 40.17
C ILE A 481 -2.01 16.96 39.22
N LYS A 482 -1.55 15.71 39.41
CA LYS A 482 -0.60 15.08 38.48
C LYS A 482 -1.29 14.77 37.15
N THR A 483 -0.59 14.96 36.04
CA THR A 483 -1.10 14.61 34.70
C THR A 483 -1.55 13.16 34.61
N GLU A 484 -0.78 12.24 35.22
CA GLU A 484 -1.11 10.81 35.33
C GLU A 484 -2.47 10.57 36.02
N ASP A 485 -2.79 11.30 37.09
CA ASP A 485 -4.06 11.16 37.80
C ASP A 485 -5.26 11.71 36.99
N ILE A 486 -5.02 12.68 36.09
CA ILE A 486 -6.04 13.21 35.19
C ILE A 486 -6.33 12.20 34.07
N GLU A 487 -5.27 11.63 33.49
CA GLU A 487 -5.36 10.61 32.44
C GLU A 487 -6.03 9.33 32.97
N ASP A 488 -5.58 8.80 34.10
CA ASP A 488 -6.13 7.59 34.73
C ASP A 488 -7.62 7.78 35.09
N PHE A 489 -7.99 8.96 35.63
CA PHE A 489 -9.38 9.25 35.97
C PHE A 489 -10.26 9.36 34.72
N ALA A 490 -9.78 10.05 33.68
CA ALA A 490 -10.49 10.18 32.42
C ALA A 490 -10.67 8.82 31.73
N GLU A 491 -9.66 7.94 31.79
CA GLU A 491 -9.69 6.58 31.25
C GLU A 491 -10.64 5.67 32.05
N LEU A 492 -10.61 5.74 33.37
CA LEU A 492 -11.39 4.85 34.23
C LEU A 492 -12.90 5.18 34.22
N PHE A 493 -13.26 6.46 34.15
CA PHE A 493 -14.64 6.93 34.20
C PHE A 493 -15.19 7.44 32.87
N ASP A 494 -14.44 7.25 31.77
CA ASP A 494 -14.80 7.70 30.41
C ASP A 494 -15.21 9.19 30.39
N THR A 495 -14.41 10.04 31.05
CA THR A 495 -14.76 11.46 31.23
C THR A 495 -14.21 12.28 30.06
N PRO A 496 -15.05 12.90 29.22
CA PRO A 496 -14.58 13.68 28.08
C PRO A 496 -13.86 14.96 28.55
N PRO A 497 -12.97 15.55 27.72
CA PRO A 497 -12.30 16.80 28.06
C PRO A 497 -13.31 17.91 28.36
N PRO A 498 -13.07 18.77 29.37
CA PRO A 498 -14.01 19.82 29.73
C PRO A 498 -14.08 20.86 28.58
N SER A 499 -15.29 21.28 28.24
CA SER A 499 -15.55 22.24 27.16
C SER A 499 -15.69 23.68 27.65
N SER A 500 -15.69 23.88 28.98
CA SER A 500 -15.73 25.20 29.63
C SER A 500 -14.93 25.20 30.93
N ASP A 501 -14.52 26.39 31.38
CA ASP A 501 -13.78 26.56 32.65
C ASP A 501 -14.57 25.97 33.83
N LYS A 502 -15.89 26.14 33.85
CA LYS A 502 -16.75 25.57 34.90
C LYS A 502 -16.69 24.05 34.94
N GLU A 503 -16.70 23.39 33.77
CA GLU A 503 -16.55 21.94 33.68
C GLU A 503 -15.15 21.48 34.08
N ALA A 504 -14.12 22.28 33.78
CA ALA A 504 -12.74 21.98 34.18
C ALA A 504 -12.57 22.02 35.70
N PHE A 505 -13.15 23.01 36.38
CA PHE A 505 -13.14 23.08 37.85
C PHE A 505 -13.91 21.94 38.51
N GLU A 506 -15.07 21.57 37.98
CA GLU A 506 -15.86 20.42 38.47
C GLU A 506 -15.12 19.09 38.26
N MET A 507 -14.50 18.90 37.10
CA MET A 507 -13.68 17.73 36.80
C MET A 507 -12.48 17.65 37.76
N ALA A 508 -11.75 18.74 37.96
CA ALA A 508 -10.63 18.78 38.88
C ALA A 508 -11.05 18.47 40.33
N LYS A 509 -12.26 18.88 40.76
CA LYS A 509 -12.82 18.52 42.07
C LYS A 509 -13.06 17.01 42.20
N LYS A 510 -13.61 16.38 41.15
CA LYS A 510 -13.83 14.93 41.10
C LYS A 510 -12.53 14.14 41.14
N ILE A 511 -11.52 14.56 40.38
CA ILE A 511 -10.20 13.92 40.35
C ILE A 511 -9.52 14.02 41.72
N ARG A 512 -9.53 15.21 42.36
CA ARG A 512 -8.96 15.39 43.70
C ARG A 512 -9.63 14.47 44.74
N LYS A 513 -10.95 14.33 44.68
CA LYS A 513 -11.70 13.42 45.54
C LYS A 513 -11.33 11.96 45.30
N TRP A 514 -11.27 11.54 44.04
CA TRP A 514 -10.88 10.18 43.67
C TRP A 514 -9.45 9.82 44.10
N VAL A 515 -8.51 10.75 43.95
CA VAL A 515 -7.14 10.59 44.46
C VAL A 515 -7.12 10.48 45.99
N ALA A 516 -7.90 11.32 46.70
CA ALA A 516 -8.01 11.28 48.15
C ALA A 516 -8.65 9.97 48.66
N ASP A 517 -9.59 9.41 47.91
CA ASP A 517 -10.27 8.15 48.20
C ASP A 517 -9.40 6.91 47.86
N GLY A 518 -8.16 7.11 47.40
CA GLY A 518 -7.20 6.04 47.12
C GLY A 518 -7.30 5.43 45.72
N ARG A 519 -7.82 6.19 44.75
CA ARG A 519 -8.01 5.78 43.35
C ARG A 519 -8.88 4.52 43.16
N PRO A 520 -10.09 4.45 43.78
CA PRO A 520 -10.97 3.29 43.64
C PRO A 520 -11.54 3.18 42.22
N LYS A 521 -11.71 1.94 41.73
CA LYS A 521 -12.35 1.65 40.43
C LYS A 521 -13.86 1.73 40.50
#